data_AF-A0A0G1S4A7-F1
#
_entry.id   AF-A0A0G1S4A7-F1
#
_cell.length_a   1.000
_cell.length_b   1.000
_cell.length_c   1.000
_cell.angle_alpha   90.00
_cell.angle_beta   90.00
_cell.angle_gamma   90.00
#
_symmetry.space_group_name_H-M   'P 1'
#
loop_
_entity.id
_entity.type
_entity.pdbx_description
1 polymer ?
#
loop_
_entity_poly.entity_id
_entity_poly.type
_entity_poly.pdbx_seq_one_letter_code
_entity_poly.pdbx_strand_id
1 'polypeptide(L)'
;MHDNFFGGEPYGGRIVVLNYGKVEWMMVYYGWVEEGVNPDIVYGILREALMQMPEEHPYRGPEEFKKGNLTYRNKWEGEVDRYLGEEVILQEEKTVYKANYLGGLVDKRRGV
;
A
#
# COMPACT_ATOMS: atom_id res chain seq x y z
N MET A 1 15.29 -2.98 6.04
CA MET A 1 14.24 -2.54 5.11
C MET A 1 14.60 -1.15 4.61
N HIS A 2 14.47 -0.90 3.32
CA HIS A 2 14.57 0.45 2.75
C HIS A 2 13.22 0.87 2.22
N ASP A 3 12.77 2.06 2.61
CA ASP A 3 11.60 2.72 2.03
C ASP A 3 12.07 3.97 1.28
N ASN A 4 11.69 4.06 0.00
CA ASN A 4 11.93 5.24 -0.81
C ASN A 4 10.59 5.80 -1.25
N PHE A 5 10.20 6.91 -0.62
CA PHE A 5 9.04 7.70 -0.98
C PHE A 5 9.43 8.86 -1.90
N PHE A 6 8.61 9.16 -2.90
CA PHE A 6 8.77 10.24 -3.84
C PHE A 6 7.46 10.99 -4.06
N GLY A 7 7.54 12.32 -4.19
CA GLY A 7 6.42 13.17 -4.57
C GLY A 7 5.66 13.80 -3.41
N GLY A 8 4.35 13.96 -3.61
CA GLY A 8 3.41 14.60 -2.70
C GLY A 8 2.00 14.15 -3.06
N GLU A 9 1.27 14.96 -3.81
CA GLU A 9 0.06 14.50 -4.50
C GLU A 9 0.15 14.73 -6.01
N PRO A 10 0.17 13.66 -6.83
CA PRO A 10 0.25 12.24 -6.45
C PRO A 10 1.64 11.84 -5.90
N TYR A 11 1.75 10.64 -5.34
CA TYR A 11 3.01 10.07 -4.84
C TYR A 11 3.29 8.68 -5.39
N GLY A 12 4.54 8.27 -5.26
CA GLY A 12 4.94 6.90 -5.48
C GLY A 12 6.15 6.51 -4.66
N GLY A 13 6.43 5.22 -4.59
CA GLY A 13 7.57 4.74 -3.83
C GLY A 13 7.80 3.25 -3.96
N ARG A 14 8.78 2.79 -3.20
CA ARG A 14 9.13 1.38 -3.10
C ARG A 14 9.58 1.01 -1.71
N ILE A 15 9.24 -0.22 -1.32
CA ILE A 15 9.78 -0.88 -0.13
C ILE A 15 10.66 -2.03 -0.59
N VAL A 16 11.81 -2.18 0.04
CA VAL A 16 12.77 -3.25 -0.23
C VAL A 16 13.13 -3.93 1.09
N VAL A 17 12.98 -5.26 1.13
CA VAL A 17 13.36 -6.09 2.28
C VAL A 17 14.66 -6.82 1.95
N LEU A 18 15.61 -6.70 2.87
CA LEU A 18 16.93 -7.30 2.76
C LEU A 18 17.07 -8.38 3.83
N ASN A 19 17.65 -9.51 3.43
CA ASN A 19 18.06 -10.58 4.31
C ASN A 19 19.56 -10.81 4.12
N TYR A 20 20.35 -10.71 5.19
CA TYR A 20 21.82 -10.78 5.14
C TYR A 20 22.48 -9.91 4.04
N GLY A 21 21.96 -8.70 3.83
CA GLY A 21 22.48 -7.75 2.84
C GLY A 21 22.04 -8.02 1.39
N LYS A 22 21.28 -9.09 1.15
CA LYS A 22 20.69 -9.41 -0.15
C LYS A 22 19.25 -8.95 -0.20
N VAL A 23 18.85 -8.29 -1.29
CA VAL A 23 17.44 -7.98 -1.53
C VAL A 23 16.67 -9.28 -1.83
N GLU A 24 15.63 -9.56 -1.06
CA GLU A 24 14.83 -10.78 -1.22
C GLU A 24 13.38 -10.52 -1.62
N TRP A 25 12.88 -9.32 -1.36
CA TRP A 25 11.51 -8.95 -1.62
C TRP A 25 11.40 -7.44 -1.88
N MET A 26 10.48 -7.06 -2.74
CA MET A 26 10.17 -5.65 -2.97
C MET A 26 8.69 -5.42 -3.25
N MET A 27 8.25 -4.19 -2.97
CA MET A 27 6.96 -3.65 -3.36
C MET A 27 7.17 -2.28 -3.99
N VAL A 28 6.45 -1.98 -5.05
CA VAL A 28 6.27 -0.62 -5.58
C VAL A 28 4.84 -0.19 -5.36
N TYR A 29 4.64 1.11 -5.13
CA TYR A 29 3.33 1.68 -4.88
C TYR A 29 3.20 3.05 -5.52
N TYR A 30 1.99 3.38 -5.94
CA TYR A 30 1.63 4.69 -6.48
C TYR A 30 0.21 5.03 -6.03
N GLY A 31 0.02 6.24 -5.54
CA GLY A 31 -1.25 6.67 -4.97
C GLY A 31 -1.53 8.14 -5.19
N TRP A 32 -2.80 8.49 -5.05
CA TRP A 32 -3.27 9.86 -5.19
C TRP A 32 -4.52 10.10 -4.36
N VAL A 33 -4.66 11.35 -3.93
CA VAL A 33 -5.89 11.91 -3.37
C VAL A 33 -6.69 12.62 -4.47
N GLU A 34 -8.01 12.47 -4.43
CA GLU A 34 -8.93 13.12 -5.39
C GLU A 34 -8.84 14.65 -5.28
N GLU A 35 -8.97 15.36 -6.40
CA GLU A 35 -8.86 16.82 -6.41
C GLU A 35 -9.93 17.47 -5.51
N GLY A 36 -9.52 18.48 -4.73
CA GLY A 36 -10.41 19.17 -3.79
C GLY A 36 -10.62 18.46 -2.45
N VAL A 37 -10.07 17.26 -2.26
CA VAL A 37 -10.03 16.57 -0.96
C VAL A 37 -8.79 17.00 -0.18
N ASN A 38 -8.93 17.24 1.12
CA ASN A 38 -7.79 17.50 2.00
C ASN A 38 -7.00 16.20 2.25
N PRO A 39 -5.72 16.10 1.82
CA PRO A 39 -4.91 14.90 2.00
C PRO A 39 -4.69 14.51 3.47
N ASP A 40 -4.67 15.46 4.41
CA ASP A 40 -4.43 15.17 5.83
C ASP A 40 -5.51 14.26 6.42
N ILE A 41 -6.76 14.42 5.98
CA ILE A 41 -7.88 13.58 6.42
C ILE A 41 -7.71 12.16 5.89
N VAL A 42 -7.33 12.01 4.62
CA VAL A 42 -7.05 10.73 3.98
C VAL A 42 -5.89 10.03 4.68
N TYR A 43 -4.78 10.74 4.88
CA TYR A 43 -3.59 10.17 5.49
C TYR A 43 -3.78 9.81 6.96
N GLY A 44 -4.69 10.50 7.67
CA GLY A 44 -5.09 10.13 9.02
C GLY A 44 -5.68 8.72 9.09
N ILE A 45 -6.73 8.44 8.31
CA ILE A 45 -7.32 7.09 8.27
C ILE A 45 -6.37 6.06 7.65
N LEU A 46 -5.61 6.43 6.60
CA LEU A 46 -4.69 5.51 5.94
C LEU A 46 -3.64 4.97 6.93
N ARG A 47 -3.00 5.84 7.72
CA ARG A 47 -2.01 5.42 8.73
C ARG A 47 -2.60 4.44 9.73
N GLU A 48 -3.84 4.68 10.17
CA GLU A 48 -4.54 3.79 11.09
C GLU A 48 -4.90 2.44 10.47
N ALA A 49 -5.33 2.44 9.22
CA ALA A 49 -5.57 1.20 8.49
C ALA A 49 -4.27 0.39 8.31
N LEU A 50 -3.15 1.04 7.97
CA LEU A 50 -1.86 0.38 7.81
C LEU A 50 -1.33 -0.24 9.12
N MET A 51 -1.70 0.31 10.28
CA MET A 51 -1.36 -0.29 11.58
C MET A 51 -2.17 -1.55 11.91
N GLN A 52 -3.24 -1.83 11.16
CA GLN A 52 -4.10 -3.01 11.32
C GLN A 52 -3.82 -4.09 10.25
N MET A 53 -2.60 -4.09 9.73
CA MET A 53 -2.13 -5.03 8.72
C MET A 53 -2.28 -6.49 9.18
N PRO A 54 -2.90 -7.37 8.37
CA PRO A 54 -3.09 -8.77 8.74
C PRO A 54 -1.76 -9.54 8.74
N GLU A 55 -1.61 -10.48 9.68
CA GLU A 55 -0.38 -11.28 9.81
C GLU A 55 -0.13 -12.18 8.59
N GLU A 56 -1.18 -12.72 7.98
CA GLU A 56 -1.09 -13.61 6.81
C GLU A 56 -0.69 -12.87 5.53
N HIS A 57 -1.13 -11.62 5.37
CA HIS A 57 -0.88 -10.79 4.20
C HIS A 57 -0.33 -9.40 4.59
N PRO A 58 0.91 -9.34 5.10
CA PRO A 58 1.46 -8.13 5.70
C PRO A 58 1.99 -7.16 4.63
N TYR A 59 1.17 -6.82 3.64
CA TYR A 59 1.54 -5.92 2.55
C TYR A 59 1.17 -4.47 2.88
N ARG A 60 -0.03 -4.28 3.43
CA ARG A 60 -0.75 -3.01 3.61
C ARG A 60 -1.83 -3.19 4.69
N GLY A 61 -2.87 -2.36 4.74
CA GLY A 61 -3.94 -2.46 5.74
C GLY A 61 -4.89 -3.65 5.53
N PRO A 62 -5.86 -3.86 6.44
CA PRO A 62 -6.83 -4.96 6.38
C PRO A 62 -7.81 -4.80 5.21
N GLU A 63 -8.65 -5.80 4.92
CA GLU A 63 -9.65 -5.70 3.84
C GLU A 63 -10.60 -4.50 3.98
N GLU A 64 -11.00 -4.18 5.22
CA GLU A 64 -11.83 -3.00 5.51
C GLU A 64 -11.43 -2.37 6.86
N PHE A 65 -11.36 -1.05 6.90
CA PHE A 65 -11.19 -0.28 8.13
C PHE A 65 -12.07 0.98 8.08
N LYS A 66 -12.79 1.28 9.16
CA LYS A 66 -13.74 2.40 9.22
C LYS A 66 -13.35 3.40 10.30
N LYS A 67 -13.43 4.68 9.96
CA LYS A 67 -13.23 5.78 10.90
C LYS A 67 -14.15 6.95 10.57
N GLY A 68 -15.14 7.20 11.43
CA GLY A 68 -16.13 8.25 11.20
C GLY A 68 -16.92 7.98 9.91
N ASN A 69 -16.95 8.95 8.99
CA ASN A 69 -17.59 8.83 7.68
C ASN A 69 -16.67 8.28 6.57
N LEU A 70 -15.45 7.84 6.92
CA LEU A 70 -14.47 7.31 5.99
C LEU A 70 -14.39 5.79 6.10
N THR A 71 -14.32 5.12 4.94
CA THR A 71 -14.10 3.68 4.84
C THR A 71 -12.89 3.41 3.97
N TYR A 72 -11.82 2.90 4.57
CA TYR A 72 -10.70 2.31 3.87
C TYR A 72 -11.07 0.88 3.44
N ARG A 73 -10.74 0.52 2.20
CA ARG A 73 -10.84 -0.84 1.68
C ARG A 73 -9.55 -1.22 0.99
N ASN A 74 -9.14 -2.46 1.21
CA ASN A 74 -8.00 -3.05 0.55
C ASN A 74 -8.42 -4.34 -0.13
N LYS A 75 -7.95 -4.56 -1.35
CA LYS A 75 -8.09 -5.82 -2.07
C LYS A 75 -6.75 -6.20 -2.66
N TRP A 76 -6.40 -7.47 -2.57
CA TRP A 76 -5.20 -8.00 -3.19
C TRP A 76 -5.45 -9.36 -3.83
N GLU A 77 -4.58 -9.69 -4.76
CA GLU A 77 -4.52 -10.97 -5.43
C GLU A 77 -3.09 -11.50 -5.38
N GLY A 78 -2.95 -12.80 -5.14
CA GLY A 78 -1.65 -13.47 -5.04
C GLY A 78 -1.10 -13.52 -3.61
N GLU A 79 0.13 -14.02 -3.52
CA GLU A 79 0.82 -14.33 -2.26
C GLU A 79 2.12 -13.54 -2.14
N VAL A 80 2.84 -13.72 -1.03
CA VAL A 80 4.08 -12.96 -0.73
C VAL A 80 5.16 -13.09 -1.83
N ASP A 81 5.12 -14.17 -2.63
CA ASP A 81 6.02 -14.40 -3.74
C ASP A 81 5.72 -13.52 -4.97
N ARG A 82 4.45 -13.22 -5.22
CA ARG A 82 3.98 -12.32 -6.27
C ARG A 82 2.53 -11.93 -6.01
N TYR A 83 2.30 -10.64 -5.80
CA TYR A 83 0.97 -10.10 -5.53
C TYR A 83 0.79 -8.70 -6.14
N LEU A 84 -0.46 -8.30 -6.25
CA LEU A 84 -0.88 -6.94 -6.55
C LEU A 84 -2.06 -6.59 -5.64
N GLY A 85 -2.23 -5.31 -5.35
CA GLY A 85 -3.37 -4.84 -4.59
C GLY A 85 -3.74 -3.40 -4.87
N GLU A 86 -4.93 -3.07 -4.40
CA GLU A 86 -5.57 -1.77 -4.55
C GLU A 86 -6.19 -1.37 -3.23
N GLU A 87 -5.81 -0.19 -2.77
CA GLU A 87 -6.42 0.48 -1.65
C GLU A 87 -7.29 1.61 -2.15
N VAL A 88 -8.47 1.78 -1.54
CA VAL A 88 -9.33 2.93 -1.73
C VAL A 88 -9.81 3.46 -0.39
N ILE A 89 -10.02 4.77 -0.31
CA ILE A 89 -10.75 5.37 0.80
C ILE A 89 -12.00 6.03 0.24
N LEU A 90 -13.14 5.72 0.86
CA LEU A 90 -14.46 6.19 0.50
C LEU A 90 -14.95 7.19 1.55
N GLN A 91 -15.50 8.32 1.10
CA GLN A 91 -16.28 9.25 1.91
C GLN A 91 -17.68 9.32 1.33
N GLU A 92 -18.71 8.90 2.08
CA GLU A 92 -20.11 8.89 1.61
C GLU A 92 -20.26 8.23 0.22
N GLU A 93 -19.65 7.04 0.07
CA GLU A 93 -19.60 6.23 -1.17
C GLU A 93 -18.76 6.81 -2.33
N LYS A 94 -18.22 8.03 -2.20
CA LYS A 94 -17.29 8.61 -3.18
C LYS A 94 -15.87 8.20 -2.87
N THR A 95 -15.13 7.76 -3.88
CA THR A 95 -13.69 7.49 -3.74
C THR A 95 -12.95 8.81 -3.62
N VAL A 96 -12.21 9.00 -2.53
CA VAL A 96 -11.43 10.21 -2.24
C VAL A 96 -9.92 9.96 -2.26
N TYR A 97 -9.52 8.70 -2.34
CA TYR A 97 -8.13 8.27 -2.46
C TYR A 97 -8.07 6.90 -3.10
N LYS A 98 -7.01 6.67 -3.87
CA LYS A 98 -6.68 5.38 -4.45
C LYS A 98 -5.17 5.18 -4.49
N ALA A 99 -4.74 3.97 -4.20
CA ALA A 99 -3.37 3.55 -4.45
C ALA A 99 -3.33 2.13 -4.99
N ASN A 100 -2.40 1.89 -5.91
CA ASN A 100 -2.07 0.56 -6.38
C ASN A 100 -0.68 0.19 -5.88
N TYR A 101 -0.52 -1.07 -5.52
CA TYR A 101 0.74 -1.63 -5.11
C TYR A 101 0.93 -3.01 -5.72
N LEU A 102 2.18 -3.36 -5.99
CA LEU A 102 2.53 -4.70 -6.43
C LEU A 102 3.93 -5.06 -5.95
N GLY A 103 4.15 -6.34 -5.71
CA GLY A 103 5.39 -6.80 -5.13
C GLY A 103 5.57 -8.29 -5.21
N GLY A 104 6.67 -8.75 -4.64
CA GLY A 104 7.01 -10.15 -4.61
C GLY A 104 8.47 -10.40 -4.27
N LEU A 105 8.82 -11.69 -4.26
CA LEU A 105 10.17 -12.15 -4.07
C LEU A 105 11.02 -11.83 -5.30
N VAL A 106 12.26 -11.39 -5.07
CA VAL A 106 13.24 -11.11 -6.12
C VAL A 106 14.48 -11.98 -5.97
N ASP A 107 15.25 -12.09 -7.05
CA ASP A 107 16.50 -12.87 -7.12
C ASP A 107 16.36 -14.32 -6.62
N LYS A 108 15.24 -14.96 -7.02
CA LYS A 108 14.96 -16.38 -6.71
C LYS A 108 15.40 -17.34 -7.82
N ARG A 109 15.80 -16.83 -8.99
CA ARG A 109 16.39 -17.60 -10.09
C ARG A 109 17.81 -17.12 -10.32
N ARG A 110 18.77 -18.04 -10.36
CA ARG A 110 20.17 -17.72 -10.71
C ARG A 110 20.26 -17.38 -12.20
N GLY A 111 20.88 -16.25 -12.55
CA GLY A 111 21.38 -16.00 -13.92
C GLY A 111 20.63 -14.97 -14.74
N VAL A 112 20.20 -13.86 -14.15
CA VAL A 112 19.95 -12.61 -14.90
C VAL A 112 21.06 -11.62 -14.57
#